data_AF-A0A433W9C9-F1
#
_entry.id   AF-A0A433W9C9-F1
#
_cell.length_a   1.000
_cell.length_b   1.000
_cell.length_c   1.000
_cell.angle_alpha   90.00
_cell.angle_beta   90.00
_cell.angle_gamma   90.00
#
_symmetry.space_group_name_H-M   'P 1'
#
loop_
_entity.id
_entity.type
_entity.pdbx_description
1 polymer ?
#
loop_
_entity_poly.entity_id
_entity_poly.type
_entity_poly.pdbx_seq_one_letter_code
_entity_poly.pdbx_strand_id
1 'polypeptide(L)'
;MPKKTFLQLYIIPKEGVSRENIEATLNKGLDWIRYAPNNYVLFTSVTIKAWMGRLREHVEDGGTLFICKLDVTNRNGLMINEFWEWLQKNEARIE
;
A
#
# COMPACT_ATOMS: atom_id res chain seq x y z
N MET A 1 -12.08 6.92 -14.57
CA MET A 1 -11.37 6.63 -13.31
C MET A 1 -10.19 5.72 -13.62
N PRO A 2 -9.04 5.80 -12.92
CA PRO A 2 -7.94 4.87 -13.11
C PRO A 2 -8.38 3.43 -12.87
N LYS A 3 -7.81 2.47 -13.61
CA LYS A 3 -8.02 1.03 -13.37
C LYS A 3 -7.56 0.67 -11.97
N LYS A 4 -8.31 -0.21 -11.29
CA LYS A 4 -7.90 -0.75 -9.98
C LYS A 4 -6.57 -1.48 -10.13
N THR A 5 -5.68 -1.29 -9.16
CA THR A 5 -4.33 -1.83 -9.18
C THR A 5 -3.83 -2.08 -7.76
N PHE A 6 -2.78 -2.88 -7.66
CA PHE A 6 -1.97 -2.99 -6.46
C PHE A 6 -0.77 -2.04 -6.52
N LEU A 7 -0.46 -1.43 -5.38
CA LEU A 7 0.74 -0.65 -5.15
C LEU A 7 1.53 -1.28 -4.00
N GLN A 8 2.81 -1.52 -4.24
CA GLN A 8 3.78 -1.78 -3.18
C GLN A 8 4.18 -0.45 -2.54
N LEU A 9 4.10 -0.38 -1.22
CA LEU A 9 4.49 0.79 -0.43
C LEU A 9 5.57 0.39 0.58
N TYR A 10 6.68 1.11 0.57
CA TYR A 10 7.64 1.11 1.67
C TYR A 10 7.63 2.49 2.33
N ILE A 11 7.41 2.51 3.65
CA ILE A 11 7.15 3.74 4.41
C ILE A 11 7.94 3.72 5.72
N ILE A 12 8.95 4.58 5.83
CA ILE A 12 9.50 5.00 7.12
C ILE A 12 8.86 6.36 7.44
N PRO A 13 8.02 6.46 8.49
CA PRO A 13 7.42 7.73 8.87
C PRO A 13 8.49 8.69 9.43
N LYS A 14 8.24 9.99 9.32
CA LYS A 14 9.03 11.00 10.03
C LYS A 14 8.75 10.94 11.54
N GLU A 15 9.58 11.60 12.33
CA GLU A 15 9.41 11.65 13.78
C GLU A 15 8.02 12.19 14.19
N GLY A 16 7.43 11.60 15.21
CA GLY A 16 6.10 11.96 15.72
C GLY A 16 4.92 11.41 14.91
N VAL A 17 5.15 10.81 13.74
CA VAL A 17 4.09 10.16 12.95
C VAL A 17 4.02 8.68 13.34
N SER A 18 2.86 8.27 13.88
CA SER A 18 2.63 6.89 14.28
C SER A 18 2.21 6.03 13.09
N ARG A 19 2.30 4.71 13.27
CA ARG A 19 1.75 3.74 12.33
C ARG A 19 0.27 3.99 12.05
N GLU A 20 -0.51 4.28 13.09
CA GLU A 20 -1.95 4.49 12.99
C GLU A 20 -2.27 5.70 12.10
N ASN A 21 -1.41 6.73 12.07
CA ASN A 21 -1.55 7.86 11.14
C ASN A 21 -1.38 7.41 9.67
N ILE A 22 -0.41 6.54 9.40
CA ILE A 22 -0.20 5.94 8.07
C ILE A 22 -1.41 5.10 7.68
N GLU A 23 -1.82 4.17 8.54
CA GLU A 23 -2.91 3.23 8.27
C GLU A 23 -4.26 3.97 8.10
N ALA A 24 -4.50 5.05 8.85
CA ALA A 24 -5.64 5.93 8.64
C ALA A 24 -5.64 6.60 7.25
N THR A 25 -4.46 6.92 6.71
CA THR A 25 -4.33 7.43 5.34
C THR A 25 -4.55 6.32 4.31
N LEU A 26 -4.05 5.11 4.57
CA LEU A 26 -4.27 3.94 3.70
C LEU A 26 -5.73 3.49 3.65
N ASN A 27 -6.52 3.73 4.71
CA ASN A 27 -7.97 3.51 4.73
C ASN A 27 -8.75 4.33 3.68
N LYS A 28 -8.12 5.33 3.04
CA LYS A 28 -8.67 6.04 1.86
C LYS A 28 -8.54 5.22 0.56
N GLY A 29 -7.89 4.05 0.62
CA GLY A 29 -7.81 3.07 -0.46
C GLY A 29 -9.03 2.14 -0.51
N LEU A 30 -8.96 1.13 -1.37
CA LEU A 30 -10.03 0.13 -1.48
C LEU A 30 -9.84 -1.02 -0.48
N ASP A 31 -8.59 -1.37 -0.21
CA ASP A 31 -8.15 -2.34 0.79
C ASP A 31 -6.62 -2.23 0.93
N TRP A 32 -6.01 -2.70 2.02
CA TRP A 32 -4.56 -2.79 2.16
C TRP A 32 -4.18 -3.91 3.13
N ILE A 33 -2.94 -4.39 3.00
CA ILE A 33 -2.34 -5.31 3.95
C ILE A 33 -0.93 -4.87 4.30
N ARG A 34 -0.57 -4.98 5.57
CA ARG A 34 0.80 -4.84 6.05
C ARG A 34 1.38 -6.22 6.25
N TYR A 35 2.39 -6.58 5.47
CA TYR A 35 2.99 -7.91 5.53
C TYR A 35 4.34 -7.94 6.27
N ALA A 36 4.93 -6.78 6.53
CA ALA A 36 6.15 -6.63 7.32
C ALA A 36 6.24 -5.20 7.92
N PRO A 37 7.18 -4.91 8.83
CA PRO A 37 7.46 -3.54 9.23
C PRO A 37 7.71 -2.64 8.01
N ASN A 38 7.05 -1.47 7.99
CA ASN A 38 7.16 -0.46 6.94
C ASN A 38 6.72 -0.88 5.54
N ASN A 39 6.19 -2.10 5.36
CA ASN A 39 5.86 -2.64 4.05
C ASN A 39 4.37 -2.96 3.95
N TYR A 40 3.75 -2.38 2.93
CA TYR A 40 2.31 -2.51 2.68
C TYR A 40 2.07 -2.83 1.21
N VAL A 41 1.02 -3.61 0.95
CA VAL A 41 0.38 -3.66 -0.37
C VAL A 41 -0.95 -2.96 -0.26
N LEU A 42 -1.19 -2.01 -1.16
CA LEU A 42 -2.39 -1.20 -1.22
C LEU A 42 -3.17 -1.54 -2.49
N PHE A 43 -4.44 -1.91 -2.34
CA PHE A 43 -5.38 -2.02 -3.44
C PHE A 43 -6.13 -0.69 -3.63
N THR A 44 -6.09 -0.12 -4.84
CA THR A 44 -6.62 1.22 -5.08
C THR A 44 -7.08 1.43 -6.53
N SER A 45 -8.04 2.32 -6.73
CA SER A 45 -8.43 2.88 -8.03
C SER A 45 -7.84 4.27 -8.29
N VAL A 46 -6.87 4.70 -7.47
CA VAL A 46 -6.27 6.04 -7.52
C VAL A 46 -4.81 5.93 -7.98
N THR A 47 -4.33 6.96 -8.68
CA THR A 47 -2.98 6.99 -9.25
C THR A 47 -1.87 7.08 -8.19
N ILE A 48 -0.67 6.61 -8.55
CA ILE A 48 0.54 6.73 -7.72
C ILE A 48 0.80 8.20 -7.32
N LYS A 49 0.63 9.15 -8.24
CA LYS A 49 0.84 10.58 -7.97
C LYS A 49 -0.06 11.11 -6.85
N ALA A 50 -1.33 10.68 -6.83
CA ALA A 50 -2.24 11.07 -5.76
C ALA A 50 -1.86 10.43 -4.42
N TRP A 51 -1.40 9.17 -4.42
CA TRP A 51 -0.89 8.51 -3.21
C TRP A 51 0.40 9.14 -2.69
N MET A 52 1.30 9.56 -3.58
CA MET A 52 2.46 10.37 -3.20
C MET A 52 2.01 11.64 -2.47
N GLY A 53 1.01 12.36 -3.01
CA GLY A 53 0.46 13.55 -2.35
C GLY A 53 -0.15 13.26 -0.97
N ARG A 54 -0.89 12.15 -0.83
CA ARG A 54 -1.51 11.74 0.44
C ARG A 54 -0.50 11.31 1.51
N LEU A 55 0.57 10.64 1.10
CA LEU A 55 1.56 10.08 2.03
C LEU A 55 2.72 11.04 2.33
N ARG A 56 2.91 12.09 1.52
CA ARG A 56 3.98 13.08 1.68
C ARG A 56 4.02 13.69 3.08
N GLU A 57 2.87 14.09 3.63
CA GLU A 57 2.79 14.73 4.95
C GLU A 57 3.40 13.88 6.09
N HIS A 58 3.40 12.56 5.92
CA HIS A 58 3.88 11.59 6.90
C HIS A 58 5.37 11.29 6.82
N VAL A 59 6.04 11.71 5.75
CA VAL A 59 7.44 11.33 5.44
C VAL A 59 8.33 12.50 5.07
N GLU A 60 7.77 13.63 4.65
CA GLU A 60 8.53 14.84 4.35
C GLU A 60 9.28 15.31 5.60
N ASP A 61 10.51 15.78 5.43
CA ASP A 61 11.42 16.22 6.49
C ASP A 61 11.86 15.12 7.49
N GLY A 62 12.13 13.91 7.02
CA GLY A 62 12.87 12.90 7.81
C GLY A 62 12.43 11.45 7.66
N GLY A 63 11.40 11.18 6.86
CA GLY A 63 10.95 9.83 6.53
C GLY A 63 11.48 9.31 5.20
N THR A 64 10.96 8.16 4.76
CA THR A 64 11.23 7.54 3.45
C THR A 64 9.94 6.97 2.89
N LEU A 65 9.69 7.22 1.61
CA LEU A 65 8.52 6.69 0.90
C LEU A 65 8.95 6.17 -0.47
N PHE A 66 8.59 4.92 -0.74
CA PHE A 66 8.67 4.33 -2.06
C PHE A 66 7.30 3.75 -2.43
N ILE A 67 6.83 4.08 -3.63
CA ILE A 67 5.56 3.62 -4.18
C ILE A 67 5.84 3.04 -5.57
N CYS A 68 5.48 1.79 -5.78
CA CYS A 68 5.60 1.13 -7.08
C CYS A 68 4.31 0.39 -7.42
N LYS A 69 3.98 0.31 -8.71
CA LYS A 69 2.91 -0.57 -9.16
C LYS A 69 3.36 -2.02 -8.98
N LEU A 70 2.53 -2.82 -8.33
CA LEU A 70 2.79 -4.24 -8.13
C LEU A 70 1.98 -5.04 -9.16
N ASP A 71 2.67 -5.75 -10.04
CA ASP A 71 2.04 -6.78 -10.86
C ASP A 71 1.98 -8.08 -10.04
N VAL A 72 0.77 -8.59 -9.85
CA VAL A 72 0.52 -9.78 -9.04
C VAL A 72 0.16 -10.99 -9.89
N THR A 73 0.08 -10.85 -11.22
CA THR A 73 -0.37 -11.92 -12.12
C THR A 73 0.58 -13.12 -12.17
N ASN A 74 1.88 -12.89 -11.91
CA ASN A 74 2.90 -13.93 -11.79
C ASN A 74 3.64 -13.77 -10.46
N ARG A 75 3.30 -14.59 -9.47
CA ARG A 75 3.76 -14.45 -8.08
C ARG A 75 4.08 -15.80 -7.46
N ASN A 76 5.08 -15.81 -6.57
CA ASN A 76 5.45 -16.95 -5.73
C ASN A 76 6.12 -16.42 -4.44
N GLY A 77 6.07 -17.17 -3.35
CA GLY A 77 6.75 -16.82 -2.11
C GLY A 77 6.26 -17.63 -0.91
N LEU A 78 6.95 -17.46 0.22
CA LEU A 78 6.57 -18.01 1.51
C LEU A 78 6.07 -16.89 2.42
N MET A 79 4.86 -16.41 2.13
CA MET A 79 4.17 -15.38 2.92
C MET A 79 3.16 -16.02 3.88
N ILE A 80 2.76 -15.27 4.90
CA ILE A 80 1.66 -15.65 5.80
C ILE A 80 0.36 -15.86 5.01
N ASN A 81 -0.48 -16.81 5.45
CA ASN A 81 -1.71 -17.17 4.74
C ASN A 81 -2.64 -15.98 4.51
N GLU A 82 -2.75 -15.10 5.51
CA GLU A 82 -3.57 -13.89 5.47
C GLU A 82 -3.20 -12.97 4.29
N PHE A 83 -1.91 -12.95 3.90
CA PHE A 83 -1.46 -12.20 2.72
C PHE A 83 -2.02 -12.78 1.42
N TRP A 84 -1.96 -14.11 1.28
CA TRP A 84 -2.48 -14.79 0.09
C TRP A 84 -3.99 -14.69 -0.02
N GLU A 85 -4.70 -14.86 1.10
CA GLU A 85 -6.16 -14.71 1.17
C GLU A 85 -6.58 -13.29 0.83
N TRP A 86 -5.91 -12.28 1.41
CA TRP A 86 -6.15 -10.87 1.09
C TRP A 86 -5.91 -10.58 -0.39
N LEU A 87 -4.82 -11.10 -0.96
CA LEU A 87 -4.46 -10.86 -2.35
C LEU A 87 -5.46 -11.48 -3.31
N GLN A 88 -5.86 -12.75 -3.08
CA GLN A 88 -6.85 -13.45 -3.89
C GLN A 88 -8.21 -12.74 -3.86
N LYS A 89 -8.68 -12.34 -2.66
CA LYS A 89 -9.91 -11.57 -2.48
C LYS A 89 -9.91 -10.29 -3.32
N ASN A 90 -8.79 -9.58 -3.36
CA ASN A 90 -8.70 -8.29 -4.05
C ASN A 90 -8.41 -8.41 -5.55
N GLU A 91 -7.72 -9.46 -5.98
CA GLU A 91 -7.51 -9.76 -7.40
C GLU A 91 -8.82 -9.99 -8.14
N ALA A 92 -9.76 -10.70 -7.51
CA ALA A 92 -11.12 -10.89 -8.01
C ALA A 92 -11.90 -9.57 -8.21
N ARG A 93 -11.43 -8.45 -7.64
CA ARG A 93 -12.09 -7.13 -7.74
C ARG A 93 -11.49 -6.24 -8.82
N ILE A 94 -10.47 -6.67 -9.59
CA ILE A 94 -9.74 -5.84 -10.57
C ILE A 94 -10.59 -5.43 -11.78
N GLU A 95 -11.75 -6.06 -11.98
CA GLU A 95 -12.76 -5.72 -13.01
C GLU A 95 -12.92 -4.21 -13.26
#